data_AF-A0A552IXR9-F1
#
_entry.id   AF-A0A552IXR9-F1
#
_cell.length_a   1.000
_cell.length_b   1.000
_cell.length_c   1.000
_cell.angle_alpha   90.00
_cell.angle_beta   90.00
_cell.angle_gamma   90.00
#
_symmetry.space_group_name_H-M   'P 1'
#
loop_
_entity.id
_entity.type
_entity.pdbx_description
1 polymer ?
#
loop_
_entity_poly.entity_id
_entity_poly.type
_entity_poly.pdbx_seq_one_letter_code
_entity_poly.pdbx_strand_id
1 'polypeptide(L)' 'MIVQIAVRIQQVVYDCVYLALAVHKSCQMVTADERFFNALQGDSLGSYLFWLGTSRNYS' A
#
# COMPACT_ATOMS: atom_id res chain seq x y z
N MET A 1 -9.73 -5.43 -20.82
CA MET A 1 -8.74 -4.31 -20.85
C MET A 1 -9.25 -3.05 -20.17
N ILE A 2 -10.31 -2.38 -20.65
CA ILE A 2 -10.75 -1.07 -20.10
C ILE A 2 -11.08 -1.13 -18.60
N VAL A 3 -11.86 -2.13 -18.16
CA VAL A 3 -12.22 -2.31 -16.75
C VAL A 3 -10.99 -2.52 -15.86
N GLN A 4 -10.01 -3.29 -16.33
CA GLN A 4 -8.77 -3.54 -15.57
C GLN A 4 -7.93 -2.27 -15.40
N ILE A 5 -7.89 -1.42 -16.44
CA ILE A 5 -7.21 -0.13 -16.39
C ILE A 5 -7.95 0.79 -15.41
N ALA A 6 -9.28 0.87 -15.48
CA ALA A 6 -10.07 1.68 -14.57
C ALA A 6 -9.89 1.27 -13.10
N VAL A 7 -9.90 -0.04 -12.82
CA VAL A 7 -9.67 -0.58 -11.47
C VAL A 7 -8.25 -0.24 -11.00
N ARG A 8 -7.23 -0.43 -11.83
CA ARG A 8 -5.84 -0.08 -11.47
C ARG A 8 -5.66 1.40 -11.19
N ILE A 9 -6.24 2.27 -12.00
CA ILE A 9 -6.17 3.72 -11.79
C ILE A 9 -6.83 4.09 -10.46
N GLN A 10 -8.00 3.51 -10.15
CA GLN A 10 -8.64 3.73 -8.85
C GLN A 10 -7.75 3.24 -7.70
N GLN A 11 -7.19 2.03 -7.78
CA GLN A 11 -6.28 1.51 -6.77
C GLN A 11 -5.11 2.45 -6.51
N VAL A 12 -4.43 2.95 -7.56
CA VAL A 12 -3.32 3.91 -7.41
C VAL A 12 -3.77 5.19 -6.71
N VAL A 13 -4.94 5.73 -7.04
CA VAL A 13 -5.48 6.92 -6.36
C VAL A 13 -5.70 6.63 -4.87
N TYR A 14 -6.30 5.49 -4.53
CA TYR A 14 -6.53 5.10 -3.15
C TYR A 14 -5.23 4.87 -2.38
N ASP A 15 -4.25 4.20 -2.99
CA ASP A 15 -2.94 3.94 -2.39
C ASP A 15 -2.22 5.24 -2.02
N CYS A 16 -2.22 6.24 -2.92
CA CYS A 16 -1.65 7.55 -2.64
C CYS A 16 -2.38 8.29 -1.49
N VAL A 17 -3.72 8.23 -1.47
CA VAL A 17 -4.52 8.90 -0.43
C VAL A 17 -4.27 8.28 0.94
N TYR A 18 -4.26 6.95 1.03
CA TYR A 18 -4.01 6.26 2.31
C TYR A 18 -2.57 6.43 2.79
N LEU A 19 -1.59 6.44 1.89
CA LEU A 19 -0.21 6.73 2.24
C LEU A 19 -0.04 8.17 2.75
N ALA A 20 -0.63 9.15 2.07
CA ALA A 20 -0.61 10.54 2.51
C ALA A 20 -1.27 10.73 3.88
N LEU A 21 -2.37 10.00 4.14
CA LEU A 21 -3.03 9.98 5.45
C LEU A 21 -2.11 9.40 6.53
N ALA A 22 -1.41 8.30 6.25
CA ALA A 22 -0.48 7.67 7.18
C ALA A 22 0.67 8.63 7.55
N VAL A 23 1.24 9.33 6.56
CA VAL A 23 2.24 10.38 6.78
C VAL A 23 1.68 11.50 7.65
N HIS A 24 0.50 12.03 7.29
CA HIS A 24 -0.13 13.14 8.00
C HIS A 24 -0.49 12.79 9.46
N LYS A 25 -0.84 11.53 9.73
CA LYS A 25 -1.14 11.03 11.07
C LYS A 25 0.06 10.44 11.80
N SER A 26 1.24 10.44 11.17
CA SER A 26 2.45 9.82 11.69
C SER A 26 2.23 8.36 12.14
N CYS A 27 1.50 7.60 11.33
CA CYS A 27 1.19 6.20 11.58
C CYS A 27 1.50 5.34 10.35
N GLN A 28 1.34 4.01 10.47
CA GLN A 28 1.61 3.10 9.36
C GLN A 28 0.34 2.78 8.55
N MET A 29 0.46 2.84 7.23
CA MET A 29 -0.47 2.23 6.28
C MET A 29 -0.17 0.73 6.20
N VAL A 30 -1.11 -0.08 6.63
CA VAL A 30 -1.03 -1.54 6.47
C VAL A 30 -1.51 -1.92 5.07
N THR A 31 -0.71 -2.68 4.33
CA THR A 31 -1.09 -3.14 2.97
C THR A 31 -0.76 -4.61 2.75
N ALA A 32 -1.59 -5.27 1.95
CA ALA A 32 -1.36 -6.61 1.40
C ALA A 32 -1.05 -6.57 -0.12
N ASP A 33 -0.89 -5.38 -0.71
CA ASP A 33 -0.37 -5.21 -2.07
C ASP A 33 1.17 -5.23 -2.08
N GLU A 34 1.73 -6.38 -2.45
CA GLU A 34 3.17 -6.61 -2.48
C GLU A 34 3.90 -5.69 -3.46
N ARG A 35 3.27 -5.38 -4.60
CA ARG A 35 3.90 -4.54 -5.63
C ARG A 35 4.01 -3.11 -5.15
N PHE A 36 2.95 -2.59 -4.52
CA PHE A 36 2.96 -1.25 -3.94
C PHE A 36 3.97 -1.14 -2.79
N PHE A 37 4.00 -2.14 -1.90
CA PHE A 37 4.98 -2.20 -0.81
C PHE A 37 6.41 -2.18 -1.37
N ASN A 38 6.74 -3.09 -2.29
CA ASN A 38 8.08 -3.20 -2.87
C ASN A 38 8.50 -1.94 -3.65
N ALA A 39 7.56 -1.28 -4.34
CA ALA A 39 7.84 -0.05 -5.09
C ALA A 39 8.31 1.11 -4.19
N LEU A 40 7.95 1.11 -2.90
CA LEU A 40 8.23 2.20 -1.96
C LEU A 40 9.34 1.88 -0.95
N GLN A 41 9.91 0.67 -0.96
CA GLN A 41 11.00 0.28 -0.04
C GLN A 41 12.27 1.13 -0.19
N GLY A 42 12.48 1.79 -1.33
CA GLY A 42 13.60 2.70 -1.57
C GLY A 42 13.30 4.18 -1.31
N ASP A 43 12.05 4.51 -0.96
CA ASP A 43 11.61 5.89 -0.70
C ASP A 43 11.52 6.15 0.81
N SER A 44 11.73 7.40 1.22
CA SER A 44 11.44 7.89 2.57
C SER A 44 10.04 7.50 3.07
N LEU A 45 9.07 7.41 2.16
CA LEU A 45 7.68 7.03 2.43
C LEU A 45 7.52 5.55 2.79
N GLY A 46 8.49 4.69 2.47
CA GLY A 46 8.47 3.26 2.82
C GLY A 46 8.40 3.03 4.33
N SER A 47 8.90 3.95 5.15
CA SER A 47 8.80 3.89 6.62
C SER A 47 7.36 3.94 7.15
N TYR A 48 6.44 4.49 6.37
CA TYR A 48 5.02 4.56 6.68
C TYR A 48 4.23 3.35 6.18
N LEU A 49 4.88 2.35 5.59
CA LEU A 49 4.23 1.15 5.10
C LEU A 49 4.49 -0.04 6.02
N PHE A 50 3.43 -0.78 6.30
CA PHE A 50 3.49 -2.05 7.02
C PHE A 50 2.95 -3.17 6.14
N TRP A 51 3.80 -4.15 5.85
CA TRP A 51 3.44 -5.30 5.05
C TRP A 51 2.65 -6.33 5.87
N LEU A 52 1.46 -6.68 5.40
CA LEU A 52 0.59 -7.66 6.07
C LEU A 52 0.93 -9.13 5.70
N GLY A 53 1.62 -9.42 4.59
CA GLY A 53 1.84 -10.80 4.12
C GLY A 53 2.97 -11.53 4.88
N THR A 54 2.69 -12.52 5.72
CA THR A 54 2.16 -13.84 5.37
C THR A 54 1.38 -14.37 6.55
N SER A 55 0.20 -14.94 6.30
CA SER A 55 -0.49 -15.79 7.27
C SER A 55 0.37 -17.03 7.54
N ARG A 56 1.21 -16.98 8.59
CA ARG A 56 1.56 -18.20 9.32
C ARG A 56 0.32 -18.60 10.11
N ASN A 57 -0.26 -19.73 9.73
CA ASN A 57 -1.36 -20.44 10.40
C ASN A 57 -1.57 -20.02 11.86
N TYR A 58 -2.68 -19.36 12.14
CA TYR A 58 -3.27 -19.40 13.48
C TYR A 58 -4.00 -20.74 13.59
N SER A 59 -3.23 -21.78 13.95
CA SER A 59 -3.73 -23.05 14.50
C SER A 59 -3.88 -22.92 16.01
#